data_AF-A0A2D9KTS0-F1
#
_entry.id   AF-A0A2D9KTS0-F1
#
_cell.length_a   1.000
_cell.length_b   1.000
_cell.length_c   1.000
_cell.angle_alpha   90.00
_cell.angle_beta   90.00
_cell.angle_gamma   90.00
#
_symmetry.space_group_name_H-M   'P 1'
#
loop_
_entity.id
_entity.type
_entity.pdbx_description
1 polymer ?
#
loop_
_entity_poly.entity_id
_entity_poly.type
_entity_poly.pdbx_seq_one_letter_code
_entity_poly.pdbx_strand_id
1 'polypeptide(L)'
;MQTQSLKRSVLSTFFISSIVLSTAASADSVLIGVNTSPLTINDDATTTIVTGTQFQNDNELSVIGQPFVKDPVLANEGTFINNGTFYGKFSDLKNDGVLLNTGSLTTHVSGLNNAASGHITNTGYIYNNGGSLKNDGFIDNQAEFNNSGTLTNYGQLTNQDTLTNRGVLSSYRGATLTNTGTLTNTSAGRFNNYIDSTLINDGTMNNEGRFTNAGKLINNGSFTNKYVFSNAINDTVTNNGVMTNNSTLQNMNEIINTGVFINNEKATIRGNGSSVGNYTQTAGQTINNGVITQTSVNINGGSLSGTGIINSNVTVNGTSSDNYASINAGNSIGTMTINGNYTQGEFGSMVVEFNETSSDIFNISHEASLAGLLTFEFIGDNVQVGTFQFLTFASIVGSFDSIIYPSLMGFNFDVVFGDTFANLEISQSVSEVPVPASLFLFGPALLGFLGLRRKKAMTA
;
A
#
# COMPACT_ATOMS: atom_id res chain seq x y z
N MET A 1 45.96 9.29 25.22
CA MET A 1 45.45 7.95 24.87
C MET A 1 46.24 7.48 23.66
N GLN A 2 46.94 6.35 23.76
CA GLN A 2 47.68 5.76 22.65
C GLN A 2 46.74 4.82 21.87
N THR A 3 46.62 5.02 20.56
CA THR A 3 45.94 4.08 19.65
C THR A 3 46.77 2.80 19.57
N GLN A 4 46.15 1.64 19.79
CA GLN A 4 46.82 0.34 19.67
C GLN A 4 46.57 -0.24 18.27
N SER A 5 47.63 -0.70 17.60
CA SER A 5 47.56 -1.35 16.29
C SER A 5 47.98 -2.81 16.43
N LEU A 6 47.15 -3.73 15.96
CA LEU A 6 47.57 -5.10 15.69
C LEU A 6 48.32 -5.10 14.36
N LYS A 7 49.66 -5.25 14.41
CA LYS A 7 50.50 -5.51 13.23
C LYS A 7 51.31 -6.78 13.48
N ARG A 8 51.19 -7.76 12.59
CA ARG A 8 52.07 -8.95 12.62
C ARG A 8 53.49 -8.55 12.28
N SER A 9 54.37 -8.60 13.27
CA SER A 9 55.82 -8.67 13.10
C SER A 9 56.24 -10.13 13.29
N VAL A 10 57.14 -10.64 12.45
CA VAL A 10 57.72 -12.00 12.53
C VAL A 10 58.51 -12.22 13.85
N LEU A 11 58.70 -11.19 14.67
CA LEU A 11 59.20 -11.33 16.03
C LEU A 11 58.40 -10.48 17.02
N SER A 12 58.18 -11.10 18.19
CA SER A 12 57.77 -10.52 19.48
C SER A 12 56.28 -10.21 19.68
N THR A 13 55.63 -11.15 20.39
CA THR A 13 54.56 -10.88 21.36
C THR A 13 55.02 -9.83 22.38
N PHE A 14 54.37 -8.67 22.39
CA PHE A 14 54.31 -7.77 23.54
C PHE A 14 52.90 -7.22 23.68
N PHE A 15 52.25 -7.57 24.79
CA PHE A 15 50.96 -7.04 25.25
C PHE A 15 51.18 -6.17 26.49
N ILE A 16 50.77 -4.91 26.45
CA ILE A 16 50.34 -4.07 27.61
C ILE A 16 49.51 -2.92 26.97
N SER A 17 48.33 -2.46 27.40
CA SER A 17 47.60 -2.52 28.68
C SER A 17 46.11 -2.13 28.48
N SER A 18 45.29 -2.84 27.69
CA SER A 18 43.83 -2.52 27.58
C SER A 18 42.90 -3.66 27.19
N ILE A 19 43.38 -4.91 27.12
CA ILE A 19 42.54 -6.09 26.90
C ILE A 19 42.72 -6.99 28.13
N VAL A 20 41.64 -7.26 28.88
CA VAL A 20 41.64 -8.37 29.85
C VAL A 20 41.52 -9.65 29.01
N LEU A 21 42.66 -10.17 28.54
CA LEU A 21 42.75 -11.46 27.87
C LEU A 21 42.64 -12.55 28.93
N SER A 22 41.60 -13.39 28.85
CA SER A 22 41.61 -14.68 29.55
C SER A 22 42.68 -15.57 28.91
N THR A 23 43.20 -16.52 29.68
CA THR A 23 44.42 -17.33 29.45
C THR A 23 44.40 -18.27 28.23
N ALA A 24 43.53 -18.04 27.24
CA ALA A 24 43.41 -18.84 26.00
C ALA A 24 44.02 -18.17 24.75
N ALA A 25 44.67 -17.01 24.90
CA ALA A 25 45.23 -16.21 23.80
C ALA A 25 46.54 -16.77 23.17
N SER A 26 46.69 -18.09 23.06
CA SER A 26 47.90 -18.73 22.53
C SER A 26 47.81 -19.19 21.07
N ALA A 27 46.84 -18.68 20.28
CA ALA A 27 46.82 -18.86 18.84
C ALA A 27 46.65 -17.50 18.18
N ASP A 28 47.59 -17.15 17.29
CA ASP A 28 47.51 -15.96 16.45
C ASP A 28 46.10 -15.79 15.88
N SER A 29 45.60 -14.55 15.85
CA SER A 29 44.30 -14.17 15.23
C SER A 29 43.00 -14.55 15.95
N VAL A 30 43.01 -14.87 17.25
CA VAL A 30 41.75 -15.02 18.01
C VAL A 30 41.45 -13.79 18.87
N LEU A 31 40.20 -13.30 18.82
CA LEU A 31 39.72 -12.13 19.56
C LEU A 31 38.70 -12.55 20.63
N ILE A 32 39.04 -12.33 21.90
CA ILE A 32 38.20 -12.65 23.08
C ILE A 32 38.36 -11.56 24.16
N GLY A 33 37.34 -11.36 24.99
CA GLY A 33 37.37 -10.41 26.11
C GLY A 33 36.74 -9.06 25.76
N VAL A 34 37.16 -8.00 26.47
CA VAL A 34 36.57 -6.65 26.34
C VAL A 34 37.61 -5.65 25.81
N ASN A 35 37.25 -4.90 24.77
CA ASN A 35 38.00 -3.76 24.27
C ASN A 35 37.47 -2.45 24.86
N THR A 36 38.26 -1.82 25.73
CA THR A 36 37.90 -0.56 26.40
C THR A 36 38.73 0.63 25.90
N SER A 37 39.43 0.50 24.78
CA SER A 37 40.27 1.56 24.19
C SER A 37 40.30 1.45 22.66
N PRO A 38 40.74 2.47 21.91
CA PRO A 38 40.80 2.37 20.46
C PRO A 38 41.72 1.25 19.98
N LEU A 39 41.16 0.32 19.19
CA LEU A 39 41.85 -0.83 18.61
C LEU A 39 41.75 -0.78 17.09
N THR A 40 42.87 -1.00 16.40
CA THR A 40 42.91 -1.07 14.93
C THR A 40 43.48 -2.40 14.44
N ILE A 41 42.74 -3.08 13.57
CA ILE A 41 43.15 -4.23 12.77
C ILE A 41 43.46 -3.72 11.36
N ASN A 42 44.70 -3.81 10.92
CA ASN A 42 45.15 -3.28 9.63
C ASN A 42 46.15 -4.19 8.91
N ASP A 43 46.20 -5.47 9.29
CA ASP A 43 46.93 -6.50 8.56
C ASP A 43 46.03 -7.18 7.51
N ASP A 44 46.60 -7.91 6.57
CA ASP A 44 45.88 -8.67 5.52
C ASP A 44 45.38 -10.05 6.02
N ALA A 45 45.34 -10.22 7.34
CA ALA A 45 45.01 -11.46 8.01
C ALA A 45 43.53 -11.49 8.44
N THR A 46 43.04 -12.70 8.65
CA THR A 46 41.75 -12.92 9.29
C THR A 46 41.95 -12.91 10.80
N THR A 47 41.19 -12.09 11.51
CA THR A 47 41.04 -12.13 12.97
C THR A 47 39.67 -12.74 13.28
N THR A 48 39.60 -13.72 14.18
CA THR A 48 38.43 -14.54 14.43
C THR A 48 37.96 -14.45 15.88
N ILE A 49 36.67 -14.20 16.10
CA ILE A 49 35.99 -14.49 17.36
C ILE A 49 35.46 -15.92 17.23
N VAL A 50 36.09 -16.88 17.90
CA VAL A 50 35.84 -18.30 17.66
C VAL A 50 34.56 -18.79 18.35
N THR A 51 33.96 -19.87 17.85
CA THR A 51 32.75 -20.46 18.41
C THR A 51 32.86 -20.73 19.91
N GLY A 52 31.80 -20.42 20.65
CA GLY A 52 31.72 -20.58 22.10
C GLY A 52 32.45 -19.49 22.89
N THR A 53 33.07 -18.51 22.23
CA THR A 53 33.70 -17.36 22.87
C THR A 53 32.96 -16.06 22.58
N GLN A 54 33.29 -15.03 23.36
CA GLN A 54 32.71 -13.70 23.24
C GLN A 54 33.82 -12.65 23.17
N PHE A 55 33.61 -11.66 22.31
CA PHE A 55 34.35 -10.41 22.32
C PHE A 55 33.38 -9.22 22.41
N GLN A 56 33.67 -8.27 23.29
CA GLN A 56 32.88 -7.07 23.51
C GLN A 56 33.71 -5.83 23.19
N ASN A 57 33.23 -4.98 22.29
CA ASN A 57 33.81 -3.69 21.99
C ASN A 57 33.02 -2.57 22.68
N ASP A 58 33.61 -1.95 23.71
CA ASP A 58 33.05 -0.81 24.44
C ASP A 58 33.67 0.54 24.01
N ASN A 59 34.56 0.52 23.00
CA ASN A 59 35.23 1.70 22.49
C ASN A 59 35.29 1.66 20.94
N GLU A 60 36.33 2.18 20.32
CA GLU A 60 36.52 2.10 18.87
C GLU A 60 37.24 0.80 18.48
N LEU A 61 36.64 0.03 17.56
CA LEU A 61 37.27 -1.05 16.82
C LEU A 61 37.25 -0.70 15.32
N SER A 62 38.43 -0.42 14.79
CA SER A 62 38.63 -0.07 13.38
C SER A 62 39.27 -1.26 12.64
N VAL A 63 38.67 -1.70 11.55
CA VAL A 63 39.21 -2.72 10.64
C VAL A 63 39.46 -2.04 9.29
N ILE A 64 40.73 -1.83 8.96
CA ILE A 64 41.11 -0.91 7.87
C ILE A 64 42.14 -1.57 6.96
N GLY A 65 41.73 -1.84 5.72
CA GLY A 65 42.62 -2.28 4.65
C GLY A 65 43.13 -1.15 3.76
N GLN A 66 43.81 -1.54 2.69
CA GLN A 66 44.29 -0.64 1.64
C GLN A 66 43.63 -0.98 0.30
N PRO A 67 43.35 0.00 -0.56
CA PRO A 67 42.81 -0.27 -1.90
C PRO A 67 43.69 -1.24 -2.70
N PHE A 68 43.05 -2.15 -3.44
CA PHE A 68 43.71 -3.10 -4.37
C PHE A 68 44.65 -4.13 -3.70
N VAL A 69 44.57 -4.28 -2.38
CA VAL A 69 45.25 -5.34 -1.62
C VAL A 69 44.17 -6.29 -1.08
N LYS A 70 44.57 -7.47 -0.60
CA LYS A 70 43.66 -8.36 0.12
C LYS A 70 43.12 -7.65 1.36
N ASP A 71 41.79 -7.63 1.51
CA ASP A 71 41.12 -6.96 2.61
C ASP A 71 41.33 -7.71 3.95
N PRO A 72 41.58 -7.00 5.07
CA PRO A 72 41.44 -7.57 6.42
C PRO A 72 40.06 -8.17 6.63
N VAL A 73 40.01 -9.26 7.39
CA VAL A 73 38.74 -9.93 7.72
C VAL A 73 38.58 -10.02 9.23
N LEU A 74 37.47 -9.52 9.77
CA LEU A 74 36.98 -9.89 11.08
C LEU A 74 35.92 -10.99 10.90
N ALA A 75 36.26 -12.21 11.29
CA ALA A 75 35.35 -13.35 11.28
C ALA A 75 34.73 -13.53 12.67
N ASN A 76 33.40 -13.51 12.76
CA ASN A 76 32.68 -13.80 13.98
C ASN A 76 31.98 -15.16 13.86
N GLU A 77 32.58 -16.18 14.46
CA GLU A 77 32.00 -17.52 14.61
C GLU A 77 31.43 -17.74 16.03
N GLY A 78 31.65 -16.79 16.95
CA GLY A 78 31.19 -16.77 18.33
C GLY A 78 30.16 -15.68 18.59
N THR A 79 30.35 -14.89 19.65
CA THR A 79 29.51 -13.72 19.97
C THR A 79 30.32 -12.43 19.92
N PHE A 80 29.96 -11.53 19.01
CA PHE A 80 30.50 -10.17 18.95
C PHE A 80 29.48 -9.18 19.51
N ILE A 81 29.81 -8.52 20.62
CA ILE A 81 29.03 -7.41 21.16
C ILE A 81 29.73 -6.09 20.79
N ASN A 82 29.05 -5.21 20.07
CA ASN A 82 29.52 -3.88 19.76
C ASN A 82 28.68 -2.84 20.52
N ASN A 83 29.18 -2.37 21.65
CA ASN A 83 28.59 -1.27 22.43
C ASN A 83 29.19 0.09 22.05
N GLY A 84 30.42 0.10 21.56
CA GLY A 84 31.11 1.29 21.06
C GLY A 84 30.94 1.49 19.55
N THR A 85 32.02 1.86 18.87
CA THR A 85 32.02 2.07 17.42
C THR A 85 32.82 0.97 16.73
N PHE A 86 32.18 0.27 15.80
CA PHE A 86 32.85 -0.54 14.80
C PHE A 86 32.95 0.24 13.49
N TYR A 87 34.15 0.33 12.94
CA TYR A 87 34.42 1.00 11.67
C TYR A 87 35.18 0.09 10.71
N GLY A 88 34.51 -0.37 9.65
CA GLY A 88 35.11 -1.15 8.57
C GLY A 88 35.39 -0.28 7.34
N LYS A 89 36.62 -0.32 6.82
CA LYS A 89 37.00 0.32 5.54
C LYS A 89 37.96 -0.54 4.74
N PHE A 90 37.61 -0.89 3.48
CA PHE A 90 38.36 -1.89 2.69
C PHE A 90 38.62 -3.15 3.53
N SER A 91 37.55 -3.72 4.06
CA SER A 91 37.59 -4.82 5.04
C SER A 91 36.34 -5.68 4.91
N ASP A 92 36.39 -6.91 5.42
CA ASP A 92 35.23 -7.77 5.56
C ASP A 92 34.91 -8.02 7.04
N LEU A 93 33.64 -7.86 7.41
CA LEU A 93 33.05 -8.44 8.61
C LEU A 93 32.22 -9.66 8.19
N LYS A 94 32.69 -10.86 8.51
CA LYS A 94 31.95 -12.11 8.27
C LYS A 94 31.29 -12.54 9.57
N ASN A 95 29.98 -12.66 9.59
CA ASN A 95 29.21 -13.05 10.76
C ASN A 95 28.56 -14.42 10.53
N ASP A 96 29.17 -15.46 11.08
CA ASP A 96 28.64 -16.82 11.12
C ASP A 96 27.96 -17.13 12.48
N GLY A 97 28.29 -16.35 13.51
CA GLY A 97 27.74 -16.43 14.88
C GLY A 97 26.73 -15.32 15.21
N VAL A 98 26.79 -14.80 16.43
CA VAL A 98 25.88 -13.75 16.93
C VAL A 98 26.58 -12.41 17.00
N LEU A 99 25.98 -11.38 16.40
CA LEU A 99 26.44 -10.00 16.48
C LEU A 99 25.36 -9.13 17.13
N LEU A 100 25.67 -8.56 18.29
CA LEU A 100 24.81 -7.65 19.04
C LEU A 100 25.37 -6.24 18.90
N ASN A 101 24.72 -5.41 18.08
CA ASN A 101 25.12 -4.03 17.91
C ASN A 101 24.22 -3.11 18.75
N THR A 102 24.74 -2.62 19.87
CA THR A 102 24.07 -1.60 20.71
C THR A 102 24.67 -0.21 20.51
N GLY A 103 25.89 -0.13 19.98
CA GLY A 103 26.58 1.08 19.58
C GLY A 103 26.42 1.41 18.09
N SER A 104 27.50 1.84 17.43
CA SER A 104 27.51 2.16 16.00
C SER A 104 28.33 1.16 15.21
N LEU A 105 27.75 0.60 14.15
CA LEU A 105 28.42 -0.26 13.18
C LEU A 105 28.40 0.44 11.83
N THR A 106 29.58 0.80 11.33
CA THR A 106 29.70 1.50 10.06
C THR A 106 30.59 0.73 9.08
N THR A 107 30.10 0.51 7.85
CA THR A 107 30.86 -0.11 6.76
C THR A 107 31.02 0.85 5.59
N HIS A 108 32.26 1.09 5.18
CA HIS A 108 32.63 1.90 4.01
C HIS A 108 33.41 1.06 3.01
N VAL A 109 32.90 0.88 1.80
CA VAL A 109 33.61 0.12 0.74
C VAL A 109 34.13 -1.23 1.28
N SER A 110 33.33 -1.84 2.17
CA SER A 110 33.63 -3.01 2.97
C SER A 110 32.48 -4.00 2.82
N GLY A 111 32.78 -5.30 2.93
CA GLY A 111 31.76 -6.34 3.01
C GLY A 111 31.30 -6.55 4.44
N LEU A 112 29.99 -6.55 4.69
CA LEU A 112 29.42 -7.22 5.86
C LEU A 112 28.61 -8.40 5.36
N ASN A 113 29.07 -9.60 5.67
CA ASN A 113 28.45 -10.83 5.22
C ASN A 113 27.89 -11.57 6.43
N ASN A 114 26.58 -11.47 6.64
CA ASN A 114 25.87 -12.29 7.60
C ASN A 114 25.54 -13.63 6.95
N ALA A 115 26.24 -14.69 7.34
CA ALA A 115 26.06 -16.02 6.78
C ALA A 115 24.72 -16.65 7.21
N ALA A 116 24.37 -17.80 6.65
CA ALA A 116 23.08 -18.46 6.90
C ALA A 116 22.84 -18.80 8.39
N SER A 117 23.89 -19.10 9.15
CA SER A 117 23.82 -19.30 10.61
C SER A 117 23.96 -18.01 11.42
N GLY A 118 24.32 -16.92 10.75
CA GLY A 118 24.61 -15.63 11.37
C GLY A 118 23.35 -14.92 11.83
N HIS A 119 23.42 -14.35 13.03
CA HIS A 119 22.36 -13.55 13.62
C HIS A 119 22.90 -12.16 13.96
N ILE A 120 22.24 -11.13 13.48
CA ILE A 120 22.53 -9.74 13.81
C ILE A 120 21.32 -9.14 14.50
N THR A 121 21.52 -8.61 15.70
CA THR A 121 20.53 -7.77 16.37
C THR A 121 21.11 -6.36 16.48
N ASN A 122 20.41 -5.39 15.90
CA ASN A 122 20.76 -3.98 16.01
C ASN A 122 19.80 -3.26 16.94
N THR A 123 20.28 -2.82 18.10
CA THR A 123 19.59 -1.88 19.00
C THR A 123 20.30 -0.52 19.06
N GLY A 124 21.31 -0.31 18.22
CA GLY A 124 22.03 0.95 18.04
C GLY A 124 21.93 1.44 16.60
N TYR A 125 23.06 1.71 15.94
CA TYR A 125 23.07 2.24 14.58
C TYR A 125 23.84 1.32 13.62
N ILE A 126 23.25 1.05 12.45
CA ILE A 126 23.97 0.48 11.31
C ILE A 126 24.03 1.50 10.17
N TYR A 127 25.24 1.78 9.71
CA TYR A 127 25.51 2.64 8.55
C TYR A 127 26.26 1.87 7.47
N ASN A 128 25.57 1.43 6.42
CA ASN A 128 26.21 0.94 5.21
C ASN A 128 26.53 2.11 4.27
N ASN A 129 27.64 2.80 4.51
CA ASN A 129 28.02 4.03 3.82
C ASN A 129 28.86 3.74 2.55
N GLY A 130 28.22 3.12 1.57
CA GLY A 130 28.86 2.74 0.29
C GLY A 130 29.52 1.36 0.29
N GLY A 131 29.34 0.55 1.34
CA GLY A 131 29.75 -0.85 1.38
C GLY A 131 28.72 -1.82 0.78
N SER A 132 29.01 -3.11 0.91
CA SER A 132 28.11 -4.22 0.54
C SER A 132 27.72 -4.99 1.79
N LEU A 133 26.45 -4.94 2.17
CA LEU A 133 25.88 -5.75 3.23
C LEU A 133 25.08 -6.90 2.62
N LYS A 134 25.48 -8.14 2.91
CA LYS A 134 24.78 -9.36 2.49
C LYS A 134 24.21 -10.06 3.71
N ASN A 135 22.95 -10.44 3.63
CA ASN A 135 22.26 -11.22 4.66
C ASN A 135 21.76 -12.55 4.09
N ASP A 136 22.46 -13.64 4.39
CA ASP A 136 21.98 -15.01 4.16
C ASP A 136 21.26 -15.58 5.40
N GLY A 137 21.51 -15.03 6.59
CA GLY A 137 20.92 -15.45 7.86
C GLY A 137 19.81 -14.52 8.34
N PHE A 138 19.88 -14.10 9.60
CA PHE A 138 18.88 -13.27 10.26
C PHE A 138 19.44 -11.89 10.65
N ILE A 139 18.73 -10.83 10.26
CA ILE A 139 18.94 -9.47 10.77
C ILE A 139 17.65 -9.00 11.44
N ASP A 140 17.76 -8.57 12.68
CA ASP A 140 16.72 -7.88 13.43
C ASP A 140 17.17 -6.45 13.74
N ASN A 141 16.58 -5.49 13.03
CA ASN A 141 16.82 -4.08 13.21
C ASN A 141 15.77 -3.45 14.13
N GLN A 142 16.13 -3.21 15.38
CA GLN A 142 15.30 -2.57 16.42
C GLN A 142 15.65 -1.10 16.65
N ALA A 143 16.48 -0.51 15.77
CA ALA A 143 16.91 0.88 15.84
C ALA A 143 17.18 1.42 14.42
N GLU A 144 18.13 2.33 14.22
CA GLU A 144 18.34 2.99 12.93
C GLU A 144 19.31 2.20 12.01
N PHE A 145 18.86 1.89 10.79
CA PHE A 145 19.66 1.28 9.74
C PHE A 145 19.63 2.14 8.47
N ASN A 146 20.75 2.80 8.18
CA ASN A 146 20.97 3.57 6.96
C ASN A 146 21.76 2.79 5.93
N ASN A 147 21.15 2.52 4.78
CA ASN A 147 21.80 1.91 3.63
C ASN A 147 22.04 2.93 2.51
N SER A 148 23.27 3.45 2.42
CA SER A 148 23.72 4.26 1.27
C SER A 148 24.51 3.45 0.24
N GLY A 149 24.88 2.20 0.57
CA GLY A 149 25.55 1.24 -0.32
C GLY A 149 24.57 0.21 -0.89
N THR A 150 25.02 -1.04 -0.98
CA THR A 150 24.17 -2.18 -1.38
C THR A 150 23.82 -3.04 -0.17
N LEU A 151 22.53 -3.29 0.04
CA LEU A 151 21.98 -4.23 1.01
C LEU A 151 21.26 -5.35 0.25
N THR A 152 21.79 -6.56 0.35
CA THR A 152 21.24 -7.75 -0.29
C THR A 152 20.74 -8.72 0.77
N ASN A 153 19.46 -9.08 0.69
CA ASN A 153 18.81 -10.03 1.58
C ASN A 153 18.49 -11.32 0.83
N TYR A 154 19.12 -12.42 1.23
CA TYR A 154 18.81 -13.80 0.86
C TYR A 154 18.11 -14.57 2.00
N GLY A 155 18.25 -14.10 3.24
CA GLY A 155 17.62 -14.67 4.43
C GLY A 155 16.43 -13.85 4.95
N GLN A 156 16.43 -13.59 6.25
CA GLN A 156 15.38 -12.83 6.94
C GLN A 156 15.90 -11.47 7.41
N LEU A 157 15.21 -10.41 7.03
CA LEU A 157 15.46 -9.05 7.50
C LEU A 157 14.18 -8.51 8.13
N THR A 158 14.20 -8.30 9.44
CA THR A 158 13.11 -7.64 10.18
C THR A 158 13.52 -6.22 10.51
N ASN A 159 12.71 -5.24 10.11
CA ASN A 159 12.85 -3.85 10.53
C ASN A 159 11.73 -3.49 11.51
N GLN A 160 12.07 -3.39 12.79
CA GLN A 160 11.16 -3.01 13.88
C GLN A 160 11.17 -1.51 14.20
N ASP A 161 12.24 -0.81 13.85
CA ASP A 161 12.32 0.65 13.93
C ASP A 161 12.54 1.25 12.54
N THR A 162 13.69 1.86 12.25
CA THR A 162 13.85 2.68 11.05
C THR A 162 14.89 2.09 10.10
N LEU A 163 14.46 1.81 8.86
CA LEU A 163 15.35 1.46 7.75
C LEU A 163 15.23 2.50 6.64
N THR A 164 16.33 3.22 6.39
CA THR A 164 16.43 4.20 5.32
C THR A 164 17.32 3.68 4.20
N ASN A 165 16.75 3.47 3.01
CA ASN A 165 17.47 3.09 1.81
C ASN A 165 17.74 4.31 0.91
N ARG A 166 19.01 4.70 0.81
CA ARG A 166 19.56 5.70 -0.12
C ARG A 166 20.35 5.09 -1.28
N GLY A 167 20.81 3.84 -1.12
CA GLY A 167 21.47 3.07 -2.17
C GLY A 167 20.54 2.01 -2.75
N VAL A 168 20.98 0.75 -2.73
CA VAL A 168 20.22 -0.38 -3.26
C VAL A 168 19.84 -1.32 -2.12
N LEU A 169 18.55 -1.63 -2.00
CA LEU A 169 18.01 -2.71 -1.16
C LEU A 169 17.42 -3.76 -2.08
N SER A 170 17.85 -5.01 -1.97
CA SER A 170 17.33 -6.11 -2.78
C SER A 170 17.05 -7.35 -1.92
N SER A 171 15.81 -7.84 -1.96
CA SER A 171 15.43 -9.17 -1.43
C SER A 171 15.35 -10.16 -2.58
N TYR A 172 16.02 -11.30 -2.44
CA TYR A 172 16.11 -12.35 -3.46
C TYR A 172 15.28 -13.59 -3.11
N ARG A 173 15.18 -14.53 -4.05
CA ARG A 173 14.42 -15.78 -3.95
C ARG A 173 14.53 -16.43 -2.56
N GLY A 174 13.38 -16.72 -1.95
CA GLY A 174 13.27 -17.36 -0.63
C GLY A 174 13.46 -16.38 0.55
N ALA A 175 13.98 -15.18 0.30
CA ALA A 175 14.19 -14.19 1.34
C ALA A 175 12.86 -13.57 1.79
N THR A 176 12.83 -13.17 3.07
CA THR A 176 11.72 -12.40 3.64
C THR A 176 12.25 -11.08 4.19
N LEU A 177 11.57 -9.99 3.83
CA LEU A 177 11.73 -8.69 4.47
C LEU A 177 10.42 -8.33 5.16
N THR A 178 10.47 -8.17 6.48
CA THR A 178 9.32 -7.76 7.29
C THR A 178 9.59 -6.36 7.84
N ASN A 179 8.69 -5.42 7.57
CA ASN A 179 8.73 -4.08 8.14
C ASN A 179 7.58 -3.90 9.12
N THR A 180 7.87 -3.88 10.42
CA THR A 180 6.92 -3.51 11.48
C THR A 180 7.13 -2.07 11.97
N GLY A 181 8.30 -1.48 11.71
CA GLY A 181 8.60 -0.06 11.92
C GLY A 181 8.40 0.80 10.67
N THR A 182 9.35 1.69 10.38
CA THR A 182 9.36 2.55 9.19
C THR A 182 10.45 2.15 8.20
N LEU A 183 10.06 1.81 6.97
CA LEU A 183 10.96 1.62 5.84
C LEU A 183 10.80 2.78 4.86
N THR A 184 11.88 3.52 4.61
CA THR A 184 11.89 4.60 3.61
C THR A 184 12.87 4.28 2.49
N ASN A 185 12.36 4.07 1.28
CA ASN A 185 13.17 4.08 0.07
C ASN A 185 13.22 5.52 -0.48
N THR A 186 14.32 6.22 -0.20
CA THR A 186 14.48 7.65 -0.55
C THR A 186 14.53 7.88 -2.06
N SER A 187 14.49 9.13 -2.51
CA SER A 187 14.52 9.50 -3.94
C SER A 187 15.73 8.98 -4.72
N ALA A 188 16.89 8.82 -4.07
CA ALA A 188 18.08 8.20 -4.67
C ALA A 188 18.07 6.66 -4.58
N GLY A 189 17.19 6.11 -3.74
CA GLY A 189 17.12 4.70 -3.42
C GLY A 189 16.47 3.86 -4.52
N ARG A 190 16.97 2.63 -4.65
CA ARG A 190 16.35 1.55 -5.40
C ARG A 190 16.00 0.41 -4.45
N PHE A 191 14.74 0.00 -4.44
CA PHE A 191 14.27 -1.18 -3.74
C PHE A 191 13.81 -2.23 -4.75
N ASN A 192 14.33 -3.46 -4.65
CA ASN A 192 13.91 -4.59 -5.46
C ASN A 192 13.43 -5.74 -4.54
N ASN A 193 12.20 -6.19 -4.70
CA ASN A 193 11.71 -7.46 -4.16
C ASN A 193 11.63 -8.43 -5.35
N TYR A 194 12.58 -9.37 -5.47
CA TYR A 194 12.69 -10.24 -6.64
C TYR A 194 11.67 -11.39 -6.61
N ILE A 195 11.58 -12.14 -7.71
CA ILE A 195 10.72 -13.33 -7.80
C ILE A 195 11.00 -14.30 -6.63
N ASP A 196 9.93 -14.93 -6.12
CA ASP A 196 9.95 -15.85 -4.98
C ASP A 196 10.44 -15.22 -3.65
N SER A 197 10.64 -13.90 -3.56
CA SER A 197 10.87 -13.22 -2.28
C SER A 197 9.58 -12.63 -1.73
N THR A 198 9.51 -12.51 -0.40
CA THR A 198 8.33 -11.99 0.29
C THR A 198 8.66 -10.69 1.00
N LEU A 199 7.86 -9.66 0.73
CA LEU A 199 7.87 -8.38 1.43
C LEU A 199 6.57 -8.22 2.20
N ILE A 200 6.68 -8.06 3.52
CA ILE A 200 5.54 -7.81 4.41
C ILE A 200 5.74 -6.43 5.02
N ASN A 201 4.74 -5.57 4.86
CA ASN A 201 4.67 -4.29 5.53
C ASN A 201 3.52 -4.28 6.54
N ASP A 202 3.85 -4.43 7.82
CA ASP A 202 2.91 -4.28 8.95
C ASP A 202 2.98 -2.87 9.57
N GLY A 203 4.08 -2.15 9.34
CA GLY A 203 4.31 -0.78 9.78
C GLY A 203 4.08 0.26 8.67
N THR A 204 5.02 1.19 8.51
CA THR A 204 4.98 2.25 7.49
C THR A 204 6.05 2.04 6.42
N MET A 205 5.64 2.06 5.15
CA MET A 205 6.53 2.04 3.99
C MET A 205 6.37 3.32 3.17
N ASN A 206 7.46 4.02 2.93
CA ASN A 206 7.50 5.20 2.09
C ASN A 206 8.41 4.95 0.88
N ASN A 207 7.84 4.98 -0.33
CA ASN A 207 8.62 4.90 -1.56
C ASN A 207 8.72 6.28 -2.23
N GLU A 208 9.87 6.91 -2.09
CA GLU A 208 10.24 8.17 -2.77
C GLU A 208 11.18 7.95 -3.95
N GLY A 209 11.81 6.77 -4.03
CA GLY A 209 12.66 6.33 -5.14
C GLY A 209 11.99 5.29 -6.03
N ARG A 210 12.81 4.48 -6.71
CA ARG A 210 12.32 3.39 -7.57
C ARG A 210 12.11 2.13 -6.75
N PHE A 211 10.88 1.61 -6.75
CA PHE A 211 10.57 0.31 -6.18
C PHE A 211 10.09 -0.65 -7.27
N THR A 212 10.73 -1.81 -7.38
CA THR A 212 10.31 -2.89 -8.28
C THR A 212 9.97 -4.12 -7.45
N ASN A 213 8.72 -4.55 -7.53
CA ASN A 213 8.22 -5.77 -6.93
C ASN A 213 7.98 -6.82 -8.02
N ALA A 214 8.71 -7.92 -7.96
CA ALA A 214 8.55 -9.09 -8.81
C ALA A 214 8.26 -10.37 -8.00
N GLY A 215 8.35 -10.31 -6.67
CA GLY A 215 7.84 -11.33 -5.74
C GLY A 215 6.61 -10.83 -5.01
N LYS A 216 6.29 -11.46 -3.87
CA LYS A 216 5.05 -11.20 -3.13
C LYS A 216 5.18 -9.93 -2.30
N LEU A 217 4.19 -9.03 -2.39
CA LEU A 217 4.05 -7.87 -1.52
C LEU A 217 2.72 -7.95 -0.76
N ILE A 218 2.81 -7.93 0.57
CA ILE A 218 1.65 -7.84 1.47
C ILE A 218 1.77 -6.55 2.26
N ASN A 219 0.80 -5.65 2.10
CA ASN A 219 0.69 -4.44 2.90
C ASN A 219 -0.46 -4.59 3.91
N ASN A 220 -0.14 -4.81 5.18
CA ASN A 220 -1.10 -4.79 6.29
C ASN A 220 -1.11 -3.43 7.02
N GLY A 221 -0.01 -2.68 6.93
CA GLY A 221 0.13 -1.33 7.50
C GLY A 221 -0.15 -0.22 6.48
N SER A 222 0.68 0.83 6.50
CA SER A 222 0.60 1.96 5.56
C SER A 222 1.70 1.90 4.52
N PHE A 223 1.35 2.00 3.24
CA PHE A 223 2.30 2.14 2.14
C PHE A 223 1.98 3.37 1.29
N THR A 224 2.89 4.34 1.28
CA THR A 224 2.82 5.52 0.41
C THR A 224 3.82 5.43 -0.74
N ASN A 225 3.33 5.45 -1.99
CA ASN A 225 4.14 5.63 -3.19
C ASN A 225 4.16 7.09 -3.65
N LYS A 226 5.31 7.76 -3.59
CA LYS A 226 5.52 9.14 -4.04
C LYS A 226 6.29 9.25 -5.36
N TYR A 227 6.79 8.15 -5.90
CA TYR A 227 7.50 8.12 -7.19
C TYR A 227 7.05 6.95 -8.06
N VAL A 228 7.93 6.00 -8.39
CA VAL A 228 7.62 4.87 -9.26
C VAL A 228 7.64 3.59 -8.45
N PHE A 229 6.48 2.95 -8.40
CA PHE A 229 6.31 1.58 -7.93
C PHE A 229 5.90 0.69 -9.11
N SER A 230 6.71 -0.30 -9.46
CA SER A 230 6.41 -1.27 -10.52
C SER A 230 6.13 -2.64 -9.92
N ASN A 231 4.90 -3.12 -10.05
CA ASN A 231 4.53 -4.52 -9.81
C ASN A 231 4.66 -5.33 -11.12
N ALA A 232 5.58 -6.28 -11.15
CA ALA A 232 5.90 -7.10 -12.32
C ALA A 232 4.87 -8.19 -12.57
N ILE A 233 5.03 -8.90 -13.70
CA ILE A 233 4.09 -9.89 -14.23
C ILE A 233 3.92 -11.16 -13.38
N ASN A 234 4.77 -11.41 -12.38
CA ASN A 234 4.87 -12.74 -11.76
C ASN A 234 4.11 -12.89 -10.45
N ASP A 235 3.72 -11.80 -9.79
CA ASP A 235 3.18 -11.88 -8.44
C ASP A 235 2.15 -10.78 -8.15
N THR A 236 1.44 -10.96 -7.05
CA THR A 236 0.30 -10.16 -6.64
C THR A 236 0.71 -9.19 -5.54
N VAL A 237 0.23 -7.96 -5.66
CA VAL A 237 0.26 -6.99 -4.56
C VAL A 237 -1.04 -7.13 -3.78
N THR A 238 -0.95 -7.50 -2.51
CA THR A 238 -2.11 -7.55 -1.61
C THR A 238 -2.08 -6.35 -0.67
N ASN A 239 -3.13 -5.54 -0.69
CA ASN A 239 -3.32 -4.44 0.24
C ASN A 239 -4.46 -4.75 1.22
N ASN A 240 -4.09 -5.12 2.45
CA ASN A 240 -5.01 -5.28 3.59
C ASN A 240 -5.08 -4.03 4.48
N GLY A 241 -4.05 -3.18 4.44
CA GLY A 241 -3.97 -1.92 5.18
C GLY A 241 -4.35 -0.73 4.32
N VAL A 242 -3.54 0.33 4.38
CA VAL A 242 -3.71 1.55 3.58
C VAL A 242 -2.61 1.64 2.53
N MET A 243 -2.97 1.73 1.25
CA MET A 243 -2.04 2.02 0.16
C MET A 243 -2.41 3.35 -0.50
N THR A 244 -1.49 4.32 -0.45
CA THR A 244 -1.67 5.64 -1.06
C THR A 244 -0.70 5.80 -2.23
N ASN A 245 -1.24 5.95 -3.43
CA ASN A 245 -0.50 6.29 -4.63
C ASN A 245 -0.59 7.79 -4.90
N ASN A 246 0.56 8.48 -4.85
CA ASN A 246 0.71 9.91 -5.15
C ASN A 246 1.37 10.17 -6.52
N SER A 247 1.80 9.12 -7.23
CA SER A 247 2.53 9.25 -8.48
C SER A 247 2.25 8.05 -9.41
N THR A 248 3.25 7.34 -9.91
CA THR A 248 3.05 6.23 -10.87
C THR A 248 3.15 4.88 -10.18
N LEU A 249 2.07 4.11 -10.28
CA LEU A 249 2.05 2.67 -10.01
C LEU A 249 1.93 1.93 -11.35
N GLN A 250 2.98 1.21 -11.73
CA GLN A 250 2.96 0.32 -12.90
C GLN A 250 2.56 -1.09 -12.47
N ASN A 251 1.29 -1.46 -12.63
CA ASN A 251 0.82 -2.81 -12.39
C ASN A 251 0.76 -3.62 -13.70
N MET A 252 1.60 -4.65 -13.78
CA MET A 252 1.66 -5.58 -14.91
C MET A 252 1.03 -6.95 -14.62
N ASN A 253 0.60 -7.22 -13.38
CA ASN A 253 -0.09 -8.46 -13.00
C ASN A 253 -1.40 -8.18 -12.26
N GLU A 254 -1.42 -8.22 -10.93
CA GLU A 254 -2.62 -8.05 -10.15
C GLU A 254 -2.37 -7.23 -8.88
N ILE A 255 -3.28 -6.31 -8.60
CA ILE A 255 -3.45 -5.70 -7.27
C ILE A 255 -4.76 -6.23 -6.71
N ILE A 256 -4.69 -6.79 -5.49
CA ILE A 256 -5.84 -7.17 -4.70
C ILE A 256 -5.96 -6.20 -3.52
N ASN A 257 -7.09 -5.49 -3.44
CA ASN A 257 -7.42 -4.62 -2.33
C ASN A 257 -8.50 -5.25 -1.44
N THR A 258 -8.23 -5.30 -0.14
CA THR A 258 -9.19 -5.62 0.93
C THR A 258 -9.24 -4.50 1.98
N GLY A 259 -8.23 -3.64 2.03
CA GLY A 259 -8.15 -2.46 2.89
C GLY A 259 -8.55 -1.17 2.16
N VAL A 260 -7.82 -0.08 2.42
CA VAL A 260 -8.05 1.22 1.79
C VAL A 260 -6.99 1.47 0.72
N PHE A 261 -7.41 1.76 -0.50
CA PHE A 261 -6.55 2.16 -1.60
C PHE A 261 -6.90 3.59 -2.04
N ILE A 262 -5.92 4.48 -2.07
CA ILE A 262 -6.11 5.87 -2.48
C ILE A 262 -5.22 6.16 -3.70
N ASN A 263 -5.83 6.50 -4.83
CA ASN A 263 -5.14 6.99 -6.02
C ASN A 263 -5.41 8.49 -6.17
N ASN A 264 -4.47 9.33 -5.77
CA ASN A 264 -4.66 10.78 -5.72
C ASN A 264 -4.71 11.43 -7.11
N GLU A 265 -5.19 12.68 -7.19
CA GLU A 265 -5.54 13.39 -8.43
C GLU A 265 -4.48 13.35 -9.55
N LYS A 266 -3.20 13.39 -9.19
CA LYS A 266 -2.07 13.37 -10.16
C LYS A 266 -1.44 12.00 -10.32
N ALA A 267 -1.99 11.00 -9.66
CA ALA A 267 -1.46 9.65 -9.62
C ALA A 267 -2.07 8.80 -10.74
N THR A 268 -1.27 7.83 -11.20
CA THR A 268 -1.67 6.88 -12.23
C THR A 268 -1.45 5.45 -11.77
N ILE A 269 -2.40 4.57 -12.07
CA ILE A 269 -2.22 3.12 -12.05
C ILE A 269 -2.28 2.67 -13.49
N ARG A 270 -1.22 2.06 -14.01
CA ARG A 270 -1.14 1.67 -15.42
C ARG A 270 -0.30 0.43 -15.64
N GLY A 271 -0.38 -0.17 -16.82
CA GLY A 271 0.62 -1.14 -17.25
C GLY A 271 1.99 -0.53 -17.55
N ASN A 272 2.90 -1.36 -18.04
CA ASN A 272 4.17 -0.94 -18.64
C ASN A 272 4.27 -1.49 -20.06
N GLY A 273 4.14 -0.62 -21.06
CA GLY A 273 4.01 -1.04 -22.45
C GLY A 273 2.76 -1.90 -22.64
N SER A 274 2.91 -3.05 -23.33
CA SER A 274 1.81 -3.98 -23.58
C SER A 274 1.42 -4.85 -22.37
N SER A 275 2.22 -4.85 -21.30
CA SER A 275 1.91 -5.59 -20.08
C SER A 275 1.04 -4.74 -19.17
N VAL A 276 -0.25 -5.08 -19.09
CA VAL A 276 -1.25 -4.35 -18.29
C VAL A 276 -1.95 -5.35 -17.37
N GLY A 277 -1.87 -5.08 -16.07
CA GLY A 277 -2.47 -5.92 -15.04
C GLY A 277 -3.96 -5.67 -14.83
N ASN A 278 -4.49 -6.30 -13.78
CA ASN A 278 -5.85 -6.13 -13.26
C ASN A 278 -5.84 -5.46 -11.89
N TYR A 279 -6.93 -4.78 -11.58
CA TYR A 279 -7.22 -4.28 -10.24
C TYR A 279 -8.47 -5.00 -9.71
N THR A 280 -8.35 -5.64 -8.56
CA THR A 280 -9.44 -6.38 -7.92
C THR A 280 -9.64 -5.87 -6.50
N GLN A 281 -10.81 -5.35 -6.18
CA GLN A 281 -11.21 -5.12 -4.79
C GLN A 281 -12.12 -6.24 -4.31
N THR A 282 -11.89 -6.73 -3.10
CA THR A 282 -12.70 -7.79 -2.48
C THR A 282 -13.35 -7.37 -1.16
N ALA A 283 -12.86 -6.28 -0.55
CA ALA A 283 -13.43 -5.61 0.61
C ALA A 283 -12.83 -4.19 0.70
N GLY A 284 -13.24 -3.43 1.73
CA GLY A 284 -12.63 -2.14 2.02
C GLY A 284 -13.04 -1.04 1.05
N GLN A 285 -12.12 -0.15 0.71
CA GLN A 285 -12.42 1.06 -0.06
C GLN A 285 -11.33 1.35 -1.10
N THR A 286 -11.74 1.77 -2.29
CA THR A 286 -10.88 2.41 -3.27
C THR A 286 -11.36 3.84 -3.46
N ILE A 287 -10.48 4.82 -3.32
CA ILE A 287 -10.73 6.22 -3.66
C ILE A 287 -9.86 6.55 -4.87
N ASN A 288 -10.46 6.64 -6.05
CA ASN A 288 -9.78 7.03 -7.28
C ASN A 288 -10.10 8.48 -7.63
N ASN A 289 -9.16 9.38 -7.34
CA ASN A 289 -9.17 10.76 -7.82
C ASN A 289 -8.23 10.97 -9.02
N GLY A 290 -7.30 10.04 -9.25
CA GLY A 290 -6.36 10.05 -10.38
C GLY A 290 -6.86 9.29 -11.60
N VAL A 291 -5.93 8.60 -12.28
CA VAL A 291 -6.24 7.78 -13.45
C VAL A 291 -5.90 6.31 -13.21
N ILE A 292 -6.83 5.41 -13.51
CA ILE A 292 -6.60 3.96 -13.55
C ILE A 292 -6.71 3.48 -15.00
N THR A 293 -5.69 2.80 -15.50
CA THR A 293 -5.67 2.14 -16.81
C THR A 293 -5.16 0.72 -16.63
N GLN A 294 -6.09 -0.21 -16.44
CA GLN A 294 -5.85 -1.65 -16.28
C GLN A 294 -6.58 -2.44 -17.36
N THR A 295 -6.31 -3.73 -17.45
CA THR A 295 -7.08 -4.64 -18.31
C THR A 295 -8.52 -4.72 -17.83
N SER A 296 -8.71 -4.83 -16.51
CA SER A 296 -10.02 -4.74 -15.85
C SER A 296 -9.89 -4.12 -14.46
N VAL A 297 -10.98 -3.51 -14.02
CA VAL A 297 -11.18 -3.06 -12.63
C VAL A 297 -12.42 -3.78 -12.09
N ASN A 298 -12.23 -4.70 -11.16
CA ASN A 298 -13.29 -5.52 -10.59
C ASN A 298 -13.50 -5.14 -9.13
N ILE A 299 -14.70 -4.70 -8.78
CA ILE A 299 -15.11 -4.40 -7.41
C ILE A 299 -16.05 -5.52 -6.96
N ASN A 300 -15.49 -6.48 -6.23
CA ASN A 300 -16.17 -7.69 -5.75
C ASN A 300 -16.64 -7.57 -4.29
N GLY A 301 -16.37 -6.43 -3.65
CA GLY A 301 -16.80 -6.10 -2.30
C GLY A 301 -16.26 -4.74 -1.86
N GLY A 302 -16.86 -4.16 -0.82
CA GLY A 302 -16.52 -2.82 -0.37
C GLY A 302 -16.97 -1.74 -1.35
N SER A 303 -16.33 -0.57 -1.33
CA SER A 303 -16.72 0.58 -2.15
C SER A 303 -15.62 1.08 -3.10
N LEU A 304 -16.00 1.56 -4.26
CA LEU A 304 -15.19 2.41 -5.14
C LEU A 304 -15.77 3.83 -5.14
N SER A 305 -14.95 4.83 -4.86
CA SER A 305 -15.33 6.24 -4.92
C SER A 305 -14.26 7.14 -5.55
N GLY A 306 -14.52 8.44 -5.58
CA GLY A 306 -13.61 9.48 -6.05
C GLY A 306 -14.05 10.13 -7.37
N THR A 307 -13.29 11.14 -7.80
CA THR A 307 -13.58 11.98 -8.98
C THR A 307 -12.72 11.64 -10.20
N GLY A 308 -12.04 10.50 -10.17
CA GLY A 308 -11.03 10.12 -11.15
C GLY A 308 -11.57 9.53 -12.44
N ILE A 309 -10.63 9.15 -13.30
CA ILE A 309 -10.89 8.51 -14.59
C ILE A 309 -10.43 7.05 -14.53
N ILE A 310 -11.25 6.14 -15.06
CA ILE A 310 -10.91 4.73 -15.23
C ILE A 310 -10.95 4.41 -16.73
N ASN A 311 -9.79 4.23 -17.35
CA ASN A 311 -9.66 3.80 -18.75
C ASN A 311 -9.60 2.27 -18.83
N SER A 312 -10.67 1.61 -18.37
CA SER A 312 -10.79 0.16 -18.28
C SER A 312 -12.26 -0.23 -18.34
N ASN A 313 -12.53 -1.49 -18.63
CA ASN A 313 -13.83 -2.07 -18.30
C ASN A 313 -13.91 -2.22 -16.76
N VAL A 314 -15.07 -1.86 -16.21
CA VAL A 314 -15.33 -1.90 -14.77
C VAL A 314 -16.50 -2.83 -14.49
N THR A 315 -16.31 -3.75 -13.56
CA THR A 315 -17.38 -4.59 -13.02
C THR A 315 -17.57 -4.30 -11.55
N VAL A 316 -18.80 -4.02 -11.13
CA VAL A 316 -19.20 -3.84 -9.73
C VAL A 316 -20.23 -4.91 -9.39
N ASN A 317 -19.79 -5.94 -8.67
CA ASN A 317 -20.68 -7.02 -8.26
C ASN A 317 -20.14 -7.68 -6.99
N GLY A 318 -20.87 -7.53 -5.90
CA GLY A 318 -20.61 -8.21 -4.65
C GLY A 318 -20.70 -9.74 -4.76
N THR A 319 -20.61 -10.40 -3.61
CA THR A 319 -20.60 -11.87 -3.54
C THR A 319 -21.93 -12.48 -3.11
N SER A 320 -22.79 -11.67 -2.45
CA SER A 320 -24.11 -12.10 -1.96
C SER A 320 -24.96 -10.89 -1.58
N SER A 321 -26.23 -11.11 -1.22
CA SER A 321 -27.14 -10.09 -0.70
C SER A 321 -26.67 -9.45 0.61
N ASP A 322 -25.76 -10.08 1.34
CA ASP A 322 -25.19 -9.52 2.58
C ASP A 322 -23.83 -8.84 2.34
N ASN A 323 -23.30 -8.92 1.12
CA ASN A 323 -21.99 -8.39 0.76
C ASN A 323 -22.02 -7.78 -0.64
N TYR A 324 -22.68 -6.63 -0.74
CA TYR A 324 -22.70 -5.80 -1.94
C TYR A 324 -21.34 -5.17 -2.21
N ALA A 325 -21.04 -4.98 -3.50
CA ALA A 325 -20.00 -4.07 -3.94
C ALA A 325 -20.66 -2.75 -4.35
N SER A 326 -20.14 -1.62 -3.87
CA SER A 326 -20.69 -0.31 -4.19
C SER A 326 -19.77 0.54 -5.05
N ILE A 327 -20.39 1.44 -5.81
CA ILE A 327 -19.74 2.55 -6.47
C ILE A 327 -20.45 3.85 -6.08
N ASN A 328 -19.68 4.84 -5.65
CA ASN A 328 -20.12 6.18 -5.32
C ASN A 328 -19.28 7.13 -6.19
N ALA A 329 -19.87 7.78 -7.18
CA ALA A 329 -19.11 8.74 -7.96
C ALA A 329 -18.84 9.98 -7.10
N GLY A 330 -17.60 10.47 -7.04
CA GLY A 330 -17.28 11.70 -6.29
C GLY A 330 -16.68 11.48 -4.89
N ASN A 331 -16.56 12.59 -4.16
CA ASN A 331 -16.21 12.66 -2.74
C ASN A 331 -17.22 13.62 -2.12
N SER A 332 -18.48 13.20 -1.95
CA SER A 332 -19.66 14.06 -2.15
C SER A 332 -19.81 14.45 -3.63
N ILE A 333 -20.63 15.47 -3.93
CA ILE A 333 -20.94 15.89 -5.30
C ILE A 333 -19.70 16.01 -6.19
N GLY A 334 -19.61 15.10 -7.16
CA GLY A 334 -18.51 15.08 -8.10
C GLY A 334 -18.81 14.29 -9.38
N THR A 335 -17.76 14.05 -10.17
CA THR A 335 -17.88 13.28 -11.40
C THR A 335 -16.82 12.20 -11.45
N MET A 336 -17.23 10.95 -11.65
CA MET A 336 -16.33 9.84 -12.00
C MET A 336 -16.55 9.48 -13.46
N THR A 337 -15.47 9.20 -14.20
CA THR A 337 -15.57 8.79 -15.61
C THR A 337 -14.99 7.39 -15.83
N ILE A 338 -15.74 6.53 -16.50
CA ILE A 338 -15.29 5.26 -17.04
C ILE A 338 -15.18 5.36 -18.56
N ASN A 339 -13.95 5.25 -19.05
CA ASN A 339 -13.63 5.13 -20.47
C ASN A 339 -13.58 3.66 -20.89
N GLY A 340 -14.73 2.99 -20.84
CA GLY A 340 -14.91 1.57 -21.12
C GLY A 340 -16.33 1.14 -20.80
N ASN A 341 -16.59 -0.17 -20.84
CA ASN A 341 -17.88 -0.72 -20.43
C ASN A 341 -17.99 -0.71 -18.90
N TYR A 342 -19.19 -0.42 -18.41
CA TYR A 342 -19.56 -0.59 -17.00
C TYR A 342 -20.55 -1.75 -16.87
N THR A 343 -20.32 -2.63 -15.91
CA THR A 343 -21.24 -3.72 -15.58
C THR A 343 -21.53 -3.73 -14.09
N GLN A 344 -22.78 -3.48 -13.74
CA GLN A 344 -23.30 -3.72 -12.40
C GLN A 344 -23.98 -5.08 -12.36
N GLY A 345 -23.55 -5.96 -11.46
CA GLY A 345 -24.20 -7.25 -11.24
C GLY A 345 -25.34 -7.18 -10.22
N GLU A 346 -25.99 -8.33 -9.98
CA GLU A 346 -27.10 -8.48 -9.02
C GLU A 346 -26.73 -7.99 -7.61
N PHE A 347 -25.47 -8.17 -7.20
CA PHE A 347 -24.96 -7.72 -5.90
C PHE A 347 -24.13 -6.43 -6.01
N GLY A 348 -24.33 -5.65 -7.07
CA GLY A 348 -23.77 -4.31 -7.22
C GLY A 348 -24.73 -3.23 -6.72
N SER A 349 -24.17 -2.12 -6.22
CA SER A 349 -24.93 -0.95 -5.78
C SER A 349 -24.31 0.34 -6.30
N MET A 350 -25.07 1.11 -7.07
CA MET A 350 -24.72 2.49 -7.41
C MET A 350 -25.30 3.43 -6.36
N VAL A 351 -24.46 4.24 -5.74
CA VAL A 351 -24.87 5.27 -4.79
C VAL A 351 -24.66 6.63 -5.44
N VAL A 352 -25.72 7.45 -5.46
CA VAL A 352 -25.73 8.80 -6.02
C VAL A 352 -26.06 9.78 -4.92
N GLU A 353 -25.11 10.63 -4.56
CA GLU A 353 -25.34 11.75 -3.68
C GLU A 353 -25.92 12.92 -4.48
N PHE A 354 -26.85 13.66 -3.89
CA PHE A 354 -27.37 14.89 -4.47
C PHE A 354 -27.71 15.92 -3.40
N ASN A 355 -27.73 17.18 -3.80
CA ASN A 355 -28.10 18.32 -2.95
C ASN A 355 -29.10 19.21 -3.69
N GLU A 356 -29.27 20.44 -3.22
CA GLU A 356 -30.24 21.39 -3.76
C GLU A 356 -30.01 21.78 -5.22
N THR A 357 -28.77 21.66 -5.70
CA THR A 357 -28.33 22.25 -6.97
C THR A 357 -27.70 21.26 -7.93
N SER A 358 -27.28 20.10 -7.44
CA SER A 358 -26.46 19.16 -8.20
C SER A 358 -26.58 17.74 -7.65
N SER A 359 -26.13 16.79 -8.45
CA SER A 359 -25.92 15.40 -8.07
C SER A 359 -24.52 14.95 -8.47
N ASP A 360 -24.08 13.84 -7.92
CA ASP A 360 -23.00 13.07 -8.52
C ASP A 360 -23.32 12.75 -9.98
N ILE A 361 -22.28 12.74 -10.80
CA ILE A 361 -22.36 12.34 -12.20
C ILE A 361 -21.44 11.15 -12.41
N PHE A 362 -22.02 10.03 -12.83
CA PHE A 362 -21.29 8.89 -13.29
C PHE A 362 -21.31 8.84 -14.82
N ASN A 363 -20.14 9.05 -15.42
CA ASN A 363 -20.00 9.12 -16.87
C ASN A 363 -19.38 7.85 -17.44
N ILE A 364 -20.13 7.10 -18.23
CA ILE A 364 -19.69 5.88 -18.89
C ILE A 364 -19.60 6.18 -20.39
N SER A 365 -18.43 6.04 -21.00
CA SER A 365 -18.29 6.38 -22.42
C SER A 365 -18.76 5.29 -23.39
N HIS A 366 -19.05 4.09 -22.88
CA HIS A 366 -19.53 2.94 -23.66
C HIS A 366 -20.83 2.37 -23.07
N GLU A 367 -20.99 1.04 -23.10
CA GLU A 367 -22.19 0.36 -22.61
C GLU A 367 -22.24 0.36 -21.07
N ALA A 368 -23.41 0.72 -20.54
CA ALA A 368 -23.79 0.50 -19.15
C ALA A 368 -24.72 -0.71 -19.06
N SER A 369 -24.23 -1.81 -18.50
CA SER A 369 -25.04 -2.98 -18.15
C SER A 369 -25.47 -2.86 -16.69
N LEU A 370 -26.78 -2.72 -16.44
CA LEU A 370 -27.35 -2.42 -15.14
C LEU A 370 -28.15 -3.61 -14.59
N ALA A 371 -27.96 -3.89 -13.30
CA ALA A 371 -28.69 -4.81 -12.45
C ALA A 371 -28.56 -4.33 -10.99
N GLY A 372 -29.06 -5.07 -10.01
CA GLY A 372 -28.85 -4.78 -8.59
C GLY A 372 -29.47 -3.45 -8.14
N LEU A 373 -28.75 -2.72 -7.29
CA LEU A 373 -29.30 -1.58 -6.54
C LEU A 373 -28.88 -0.22 -7.12
N LEU A 374 -29.81 0.72 -7.17
CA LEU A 374 -29.53 2.15 -7.23
C LEU A 374 -30.01 2.81 -5.93
N THR A 375 -29.16 3.60 -5.28
CA THR A 375 -29.49 4.31 -4.04
C THR A 375 -29.22 5.80 -4.22
N PHE A 376 -30.18 6.64 -3.84
CA PHE A 376 -30.01 8.08 -3.79
C PHE A 376 -29.88 8.57 -2.35
N GLU A 377 -28.88 9.41 -2.10
CA GLU A 377 -28.60 10.01 -0.80
C GLU A 377 -28.67 11.54 -0.91
N PHE A 378 -29.63 12.16 -0.21
CA PHE A 378 -29.67 13.62 -0.12
C PHE A 378 -28.71 14.10 0.97
N ILE A 379 -27.73 14.92 0.61
CA ILE A 379 -26.69 15.42 1.52
C ILE A 379 -26.80 16.93 1.80
N GLY A 380 -27.86 17.58 1.30
CA GLY A 380 -28.14 19.00 1.54
C GLY A 380 -28.99 19.27 2.77
N ASP A 381 -29.47 20.51 2.88
CA ASP A 381 -30.36 20.98 3.93
C ASP A 381 -31.83 21.00 3.48
N ASN A 382 -32.13 21.44 2.25
CA ASN A 382 -33.50 21.65 1.78
C ASN A 382 -33.74 21.18 0.35
N VAL A 383 -34.41 20.05 0.18
CA VAL A 383 -34.69 19.44 -1.12
C VAL A 383 -35.44 20.40 -2.06
N GLN A 384 -35.00 20.44 -3.31
CA GLN A 384 -35.61 21.24 -4.37
C GLN A 384 -36.26 20.34 -5.41
N VAL A 385 -37.41 20.79 -5.93
CA VAL A 385 -38.01 20.22 -7.15
C VAL A 385 -37.08 20.49 -8.32
N GLY A 386 -36.86 19.49 -9.17
CA GLY A 386 -35.95 19.63 -10.29
C GLY A 386 -35.58 18.31 -10.93
N THR A 387 -34.69 18.41 -11.90
CA THR A 387 -34.13 17.28 -12.65
C THR A 387 -32.63 17.28 -12.44
N PHE A 388 -32.10 16.17 -11.94
CA PHE A 388 -30.69 16.00 -11.60
C PHE A 388 -30.13 14.84 -12.43
N GLN A 389 -29.28 15.15 -13.40
CA GLN A 389 -28.60 14.13 -14.20
C GLN A 389 -27.54 13.44 -13.36
N PHE A 390 -27.62 12.11 -13.24
CA PHE A 390 -26.66 11.34 -12.45
C PHE A 390 -25.86 10.32 -13.25
N LEU A 391 -26.31 9.98 -14.46
CA LEU A 391 -25.69 8.94 -15.26
C LEU A 391 -25.67 9.35 -16.72
N THR A 392 -24.54 9.14 -17.38
CA THR A 392 -24.40 9.22 -18.83
C THR A 392 -23.79 7.93 -19.38
N PHE A 393 -24.25 7.48 -20.55
CA PHE A 393 -23.80 6.27 -21.22
C PHE A 393 -23.92 6.39 -22.74
N ALA A 394 -23.18 5.58 -23.50
CA ALA A 394 -23.38 5.49 -24.96
C ALA A 394 -24.53 4.54 -25.32
N SER A 395 -24.71 3.47 -24.54
CA SER A 395 -25.82 2.53 -24.66
C SER A 395 -26.10 1.89 -23.29
N ILE A 396 -27.31 1.38 -23.12
CA ILE A 396 -27.75 0.75 -21.88
C ILE A 396 -28.30 -0.64 -22.15
N VAL A 397 -27.99 -1.57 -21.27
CA VAL A 397 -28.55 -2.93 -21.25
C VAL A 397 -29.03 -3.25 -19.84
N GLY A 398 -30.23 -3.79 -19.72
CA GLY A 398 -30.85 -4.09 -18.43
C GLY A 398 -31.42 -2.85 -17.73
N SER A 399 -31.68 -3.01 -16.44
CA SER A 399 -32.23 -1.99 -15.55
C SER A 399 -31.82 -2.32 -14.11
N PHE A 400 -31.81 -1.34 -13.22
CA PHE A 400 -31.67 -1.64 -11.80
C PHE A 400 -32.82 -2.54 -11.32
N ASP A 401 -32.52 -3.55 -10.50
CA ASP A 401 -33.50 -4.46 -9.92
C ASP A 401 -34.30 -3.78 -8.80
N SER A 402 -33.70 -2.79 -8.14
CA SER A 402 -34.34 -1.98 -7.10
C SER A 402 -33.75 -0.58 -7.04
N ILE A 403 -34.58 0.40 -6.70
CA ILE A 403 -34.19 1.79 -6.50
C ILE A 403 -34.61 2.22 -5.10
N ILE A 404 -33.67 2.76 -4.32
CA ILE A 404 -33.90 3.33 -2.99
C ILE A 404 -33.85 4.84 -3.09
N TYR A 405 -34.99 5.47 -2.79
CA TYR A 405 -35.10 6.92 -2.69
C TYR A 405 -34.99 7.39 -1.23
N PRO A 406 -34.59 8.66 -1.00
CA PRO A 406 -34.65 9.25 0.33
C PRO A 406 -36.10 9.34 0.84
N SER A 407 -36.29 9.15 2.15
CA SER A 407 -37.60 9.29 2.79
C SER A 407 -37.87 10.75 3.20
N LEU A 408 -38.23 11.59 2.24
CA LEU A 408 -38.47 13.03 2.45
C LEU A 408 -39.96 13.38 2.26
N MET A 409 -40.60 13.84 3.34
CA MET A 409 -42.02 14.22 3.32
C MET A 409 -42.26 15.39 2.37
N GLY A 410 -43.30 15.31 1.55
CA GLY A 410 -43.67 16.40 0.63
C GLY A 410 -43.10 16.25 -0.79
N PHE A 411 -42.31 15.21 -1.04
CA PHE A 411 -41.64 15.01 -2.33
C PHE A 411 -41.87 13.61 -2.89
N ASN A 412 -41.95 13.53 -4.22
CA ASN A 412 -41.91 12.30 -4.99
C ASN A 412 -40.60 12.28 -5.78
N PHE A 413 -40.01 11.09 -5.92
CA PHE A 413 -38.77 10.85 -6.64
C PHE A 413 -39.04 9.83 -7.74
N ASP A 414 -38.50 10.07 -8.92
CA ASP A 414 -38.56 9.14 -10.04
C ASP A 414 -37.23 9.12 -10.82
N VAL A 415 -36.94 8.00 -11.48
CA VAL A 415 -35.78 7.87 -12.36
C VAL A 415 -36.24 7.81 -13.80
N VAL A 416 -35.80 8.77 -14.59
CA VAL A 416 -36.14 8.86 -16.01
C VAL A 416 -34.90 8.59 -16.86
N PHE A 417 -34.96 7.54 -17.67
CA PHE A 417 -33.94 7.20 -18.65
C PHE A 417 -34.22 7.88 -19.99
N GLY A 418 -33.20 8.55 -20.53
CA GLY A 418 -33.12 8.93 -21.94
C GLY A 418 -32.23 7.97 -22.74
N ASP A 419 -31.99 8.30 -24.01
CA ASP A 419 -31.18 7.44 -24.90
C ASP A 419 -29.71 7.32 -24.45
N THR A 420 -29.18 8.34 -23.78
CA THR A 420 -27.75 8.44 -23.39
C THR A 420 -27.53 8.96 -21.96
N PHE A 421 -28.59 9.05 -21.16
CA PHE A 421 -28.51 9.57 -19.80
C PHE A 421 -29.62 9.01 -18.90
N ALA A 422 -29.45 9.17 -17.59
CA ALA A 422 -30.54 9.02 -16.62
C ALA A 422 -30.58 10.20 -15.65
N ASN A 423 -31.79 10.62 -15.31
CA ASN A 423 -32.06 11.72 -14.40
C ASN A 423 -32.86 11.24 -13.18
N LEU A 424 -32.59 11.84 -12.03
CA LEU A 424 -33.51 11.87 -10.89
C LEU A 424 -34.46 13.06 -11.07
N GLU A 425 -35.76 12.80 -11.14
CA GLU A 425 -36.80 13.83 -11.17
C GLU A 425 -37.46 13.92 -9.79
N ILE A 426 -37.49 15.13 -9.24
CA ILE A 426 -38.08 15.44 -7.93
C ILE A 426 -39.29 16.34 -8.15
N SER A 427 -40.44 15.93 -7.64
CA SER A 427 -41.69 16.71 -7.71
C SER A 427 -42.35 16.83 -6.33
N GLN A 428 -43.28 17.78 -6.16
CA GLN A 428 -44.04 17.89 -4.92
C GLN A 428 -45.09 16.77 -4.84
N SER A 429 -45.21 16.14 -3.68
CA SER A 429 -46.33 15.26 -3.38
C SER A 429 -47.58 16.12 -3.16
N VAL A 430 -48.51 16.12 -4.10
CA VAL A 430 -49.80 16.79 -3.90
C VAL A 430 -50.67 15.95 -2.95
N SER A 431 -51.19 16.58 -1.90
CA SER A 431 -52.27 15.99 -1.10
C SER A 431 -53.50 15.89 -1.99
N GLU A 432 -54.06 14.69 -2.18
CA GLU A 432 -55.36 14.54 -2.84
C GLU A 432 -56.38 15.47 -2.16
N VAL A 433 -56.89 16.46 -2.88
CA VAL A 433 -57.94 17.33 -2.36
C VAL A 433 -59.21 16.48 -2.28
N PRO A 434 -59.82 16.29 -1.09
CA PRO A 434 -61.09 15.58 -0.99
C PRO A 434 -62.10 16.23 -1.89
N VAL A 435 -62.68 15.47 -2.83
CA VAL A 435 -63.75 15.98 -3.69
C VAL A 435 -64.86 16.49 -2.77
N PRO A 436 -65.22 17.79 -2.81
CA PRO A 436 -66.21 18.32 -1.90
C PRO A 436 -67.50 17.53 -2.03
N ALA A 437 -68.19 17.24 -0.91
CA ALA A 437 -69.48 16.53 -0.92
C ALA A 437 -70.53 17.19 -1.83
N SER A 438 -70.34 18.46 -2.21
CA SER A 438 -71.14 19.15 -3.22
C SER A 438 -71.07 18.52 -4.61
N LEU A 439 -69.97 17.86 -5.01
CA LEU A 439 -69.89 17.13 -6.27
C LEU A 439 -70.83 15.90 -6.27
N PHE A 440 -71.00 15.26 -5.12
CA PHE A 440 -72.00 14.20 -4.92
C PHE A 440 -73.44 14.73 -4.86
N LEU A 441 -73.65 16.04 -4.64
CA LEU A 441 -74.98 16.66 -4.64
C LEU A 441 -75.51 16.93 -6.07
N PHE A 442 -74.62 17.03 -7.07
CA PHE A 442 -75.02 17.20 -8.47
C PHE A 442 -75.49 15.89 -9.14
N GLY A 443 -74.99 14.73 -8.70
CA GLY A 443 -75.42 13.43 -9.24
C GLY A 443 -76.93 13.18 -9.11
N PRO A 444 -77.54 13.37 -7.93
CA PRO A 444 -78.98 13.25 -7.72
C PRO A 444 -79.78 14.39 -8.37
N ALA A 445 -79.26 15.63 -8.37
CA ALA A 445 -79.95 16.78 -8.95
C ALA A 445 -80.12 16.67 -10.48
N LEU A 446 -79.10 16.16 -11.19
CA LEU A 446 -79.16 15.94 -12.64
C LEU A 446 -80.16 14.83 -13.02
N LEU A 447 -80.23 13.76 -12.21
CA LEU A 447 -81.22 12.69 -12.36
C LEU A 447 -82.65 13.18 -12.01
N GLY A 448 -82.78 14.09 -11.04
CA GLY A 448 -84.04 14.74 -10.68
C GLY A 448 -84.64 15.58 -11.81
N PHE A 449 -83.83 16.34 -12.54
CA PHE A 449 -84.29 17.11 -13.71
C PHE A 449 -84.69 16.24 -14.91
N LEU A 450 -84.04 15.08 -15.11
CA LEU A 450 -84.43 14.10 -16.13
C LEU A 450 -85.75 13.39 -15.77
N GLY A 451 -86.00 13.12 -14.49
CA GLY A 451 -87.25 12.52 -14.00
C GLY A 451 -88.47 13.45 -14.13
N LEU A 452 -88.30 14.76 -13.96
CA LEU A 452 -89.38 15.74 -14.07
C LEU A 452 -89.83 15.99 -15.52
N ARG A 453 -88.98 15.70 -16.52
CA ARG A 453 -89.32 15.89 -17.93
C ARG A 453 -90.20 14.76 -18.50
N ARG A 454 -90.29 13.60 -17.84
CA ARG A 454 -91.20 12.49 -18.23
C ARG A 454 -92.62 12.59 -17.68
N LYS A 455 -92.88 13.39 -16.64
CA LYS A 455 -94.24 13.51 -16.05
C LYS A 455 -95.17 14.52 -16.73
N LYS A 456 -94.70 15.34 -17.67
CA LYS A 456 -95.55 16.33 -18.37
C LYS A 456 -96.20 15.83 -19.66
N ALA A 457 -96.06 14.55 -20.02
CA ALA A 457 -96.59 13.97 -21.26
C ALA A 457 -97.74 12.96 -21.10
N MET A 458 -98.32 12.80 -19.90
CA MET A 458 -99.50 11.95 -19.70
C MET A 458 -100.54 12.63 -18.81
N THR A 459 -101.49 13.32 -19.44
CA THR A 459 -102.91 13.39 -19.04
C THR A 459 -103.69 14.05 -20.17
N ALA A 460 -104.72 13.35 -20.64
CA ALA A 460 -105.69 13.72 -21.66
C ALA A 460 -106.74 14.71 -21.13
#